data_AF-B2FY85-F1
#
_entry.id   AF-B2FY85-F1
#
_cell.length_a   1.000
_cell.length_b   1.000
_cell.length_c   1.000
_cell.angle_alpha   90.00
_cell.angle_beta   90.00
_cell.angle_gamma   90.00
#
_symmetry.space_group_name_H-M   'P 1'
#
loop_
_entity.id
_entity.type
_entity.pdbx_description
1 polymer ?
#
loop_
_entity_poly.entity_id
_entity_poly.type
_entity_poly.pdbx_seq_one_letter_code
_entity_poly.pdbx_strand_id
1 'polypeptide(L)'
;TAGTCEPVKNCSYVRKILKSPDFSHYDTTYLDTLKCGDLMVPMRKKPIPLLCCPKFSNSPTCGAQQLADRIYFGEETERGAHPWAALLFYNVGRNRTVPKCGGALISERYVITAAHCTVDKPNWKLLYVRFNEFNTSSADNCTTENDEVICREDYAVESIVPHPEYD
;
A
#
# COMPACT_ATOMS: atom_id res chain seq x y z
N THR A 1 0.75 8.28 -5.61
CA THR A 1 2.09 8.05 -6.17
C THR A 1 2.49 9.25 -7.01
N ALA A 2 3.75 9.68 -6.92
CA ALA A 2 4.27 10.70 -7.83
C ALA A 2 4.39 10.12 -9.24
N GLY A 3 4.10 10.94 -10.25
CA GLY A 3 4.11 10.53 -11.65
C GLY A 3 4.53 11.69 -12.55
N THR A 4 4.64 11.41 -13.84
CA THR A 4 4.88 12.43 -14.86
C THR A 4 3.67 12.51 -15.78
N CYS A 5 3.18 13.72 -16.02
CA CYS A 5 2.08 13.94 -16.95
C CYS A 5 2.63 13.88 -18.39
N GLU A 6 2.36 12.80 -19.11
CA GLU A 6 2.96 12.55 -20.41
C GLU A 6 2.00 11.88 -21.42
N PRO A 7 2.30 11.93 -22.73
CA PRO A 7 1.47 11.26 -23.73
C PRO A 7 1.42 9.75 -23.51
N VAL A 8 0.25 9.15 -23.76
CA VAL A 8 0.01 7.69 -23.65
C VAL A 8 1.12 6.84 -24.29
N LYS A 9 1.64 7.28 -25.45
CA LYS A 9 2.73 6.59 -26.17
C LYS A 9 4.05 6.49 -25.41
N ASN A 10 4.31 7.41 -24.49
CA ASN A 10 5.54 7.49 -23.70
C ASN A 10 5.41 6.76 -22.35
N CYS A 11 4.18 6.58 -21.85
CA CYS A 11 3.95 5.88 -20.60
C CYS A 11 3.92 4.36 -20.77
N SER A 12 4.99 3.66 -20.35
CA SER A 12 5.06 2.20 -20.43
C SER A 12 3.99 1.50 -19.59
N TYR A 13 3.62 2.07 -18.44
CA TYR A 13 2.58 1.56 -17.55
C TYR A 13 1.21 1.51 -18.23
N VAL A 14 0.73 2.65 -18.73
CA VAL A 14 -0.54 2.74 -19.47
C VAL A 14 -0.53 1.84 -20.70
N ARG A 15 0.60 1.77 -21.42
CA ARG A 15 0.72 0.89 -22.60
C ARG A 15 0.58 -0.58 -22.27
N LYS A 16 0.98 -1.02 -21.07
CA LYS A 16 0.76 -2.40 -20.63
C LYS A 16 -0.72 -2.67 -20.39
N ILE A 17 -1.42 -1.75 -19.72
CA ILE A 17 -2.87 -1.83 -19.50
C ILE A 17 -3.61 -1.94 -20.84
N LEU A 18 -3.36 -1.01 -21.76
CA LEU A 18 -4.00 -0.98 -23.08
C LEU A 18 -3.72 -2.22 -23.96
N LYS A 19 -2.69 -3.00 -23.63
CA LYS A 19 -2.31 -4.23 -24.35
C LYS A 19 -2.72 -5.50 -23.60
N SER A 20 -3.36 -5.37 -22.44
CA SER A 20 -3.83 -6.51 -21.66
C SER A 20 -4.84 -7.32 -22.47
N PRO A 21 -4.75 -8.65 -22.50
CA PRO A 21 -5.79 -9.48 -23.11
C PRO A 21 -7.14 -9.36 -22.38
N ASP A 22 -7.11 -9.02 -21.10
CA ASP A 22 -8.28 -8.87 -20.23
C ASP A 22 -8.77 -7.42 -20.11
N PHE A 23 -8.39 -6.55 -21.06
CA PHE A 23 -8.75 -5.13 -21.02
C PHE A 23 -10.29 -4.95 -20.96
N SER A 24 -10.75 -4.23 -19.95
CA SER A 24 -12.17 -4.10 -19.64
C SER A 24 -12.63 -2.63 -19.54
N HIS A 25 -13.93 -2.43 -19.30
CA HIS A 25 -14.48 -1.11 -19.01
C HIS A 25 -13.86 -0.47 -17.75
N TYR A 26 -13.44 -1.28 -16.77
CA TYR A 26 -12.77 -0.77 -15.57
C TYR A 26 -11.42 -0.15 -15.89
N ASP A 27 -10.65 -0.74 -16.81
CA ASP A 27 -9.39 -0.16 -17.27
C ASP A 27 -9.61 1.18 -17.97
N THR A 28 -10.65 1.29 -18.78
CA THR A 28 -11.00 2.55 -19.44
C THR A 28 -11.33 3.63 -18.40
N THR A 29 -12.18 3.28 -17.42
CA THR A 29 -12.56 4.18 -16.32
C THR A 29 -11.32 4.59 -15.51
N TYR A 30 -10.45 3.65 -15.19
CA TYR A 30 -9.21 3.90 -14.47
C TYR A 30 -8.28 4.83 -15.26
N LEU A 31 -8.07 4.59 -16.56
CA LEU A 31 -7.24 5.45 -17.41
C LEU A 31 -7.80 6.88 -17.52
N ASP A 32 -9.11 7.05 -17.51
CA ASP A 32 -9.74 8.37 -17.47
C ASP A 32 -9.43 9.10 -16.17
N THR A 33 -9.41 8.41 -15.02
CA THR A 33 -8.97 9.01 -13.75
C THR A 33 -7.51 9.45 -13.74
N LEU A 34 -6.69 8.91 -14.65
CA LEU A 34 -5.28 9.31 -14.79
C LEU A 34 -5.10 10.55 -15.66
N LYS A 35 -6.16 11.09 -16.28
CA LYS A 35 -6.02 12.28 -17.13
C LYS A 35 -5.50 13.47 -16.33
N CYS A 36 -4.35 14.00 -16.75
CA CYS A 36 -3.67 15.09 -16.08
C CYS A 36 -3.57 16.36 -16.93
N GLY A 37 -3.92 16.30 -18.21
CA GLY A 37 -3.92 17.45 -19.10
C GLY A 37 -4.06 17.10 -20.57
N ASP A 38 -3.91 18.11 -21.41
CA ASP A 38 -3.99 18.01 -22.85
C ASP A 38 -2.83 18.80 -23.48
N LEU A 39 -2.07 18.15 -24.38
CA LEU A 39 -0.96 18.79 -25.09
C LEU A 39 -1.42 19.30 -26.46
N MET A 40 -1.33 20.61 -26.66
CA MET A 40 -1.57 21.26 -27.94
C MET A 40 -0.30 21.22 -28.80
N VAL A 41 -0.43 20.76 -30.05
CA VAL A 41 0.67 20.71 -31.01
C VAL A 41 0.29 21.54 -32.23
N PRO A 42 1.15 22.45 -32.73
CA PRO A 42 0.79 23.40 -33.79
C PRO A 42 0.19 22.77 -35.06
N MET A 43 0.59 21.54 -35.39
CA MET A 43 0.16 20.82 -36.60
C MET A 43 -1.03 19.88 -36.39
N ARG A 44 -1.60 19.80 -35.18
CA ARG A 44 -2.66 18.83 -34.84
C ARG A 44 -3.93 19.56 -34.41
N LYS A 45 -5.03 19.35 -35.14
CA LYS A 45 -6.35 19.94 -34.81
C LYS A 45 -6.93 19.47 -33.48
N LYS A 46 -6.57 18.27 -33.02
CA LYS A 46 -7.02 17.70 -31.74
C LYS A 46 -5.87 17.65 -30.74
N PRO A 47 -6.09 18.04 -29.48
CA PRO A 47 -5.10 17.85 -28.42
C PRO A 47 -4.70 16.39 -28.27
N ILE A 48 -3.47 16.17 -27.80
CA ILE A 48 -3.00 14.86 -27.38
C ILE A 48 -3.29 14.72 -25.89
N PRO A 49 -4.13 13.77 -25.45
CA PRO A 49 -4.40 13.57 -24.03
C PRO A 49 -3.12 13.13 -23.31
N LEU A 50 -2.89 13.73 -22.15
CA LEU A 50 -1.80 13.38 -21.25
C LEU A 50 -2.38 12.61 -20.05
N LEU A 51 -1.72 11.50 -19.72
CA LEU A 51 -2.06 10.71 -18.54
C LEU A 51 -0.91 10.79 -17.52
N CYS A 52 -1.25 10.71 -16.25
CA CYS A 52 -0.29 10.57 -15.17
C CYS A 52 0.36 9.20 -15.27
N CYS A 53 1.61 9.17 -15.75
CA CYS A 53 2.38 7.94 -15.77
C CYS A 53 3.06 7.74 -14.41
N PRO A 54 2.72 6.69 -13.66
CA PRO A 54 3.34 6.45 -12.37
C PRO A 54 4.83 6.12 -12.56
N LYS A 55 5.68 6.75 -11.74
CA LYS A 55 7.08 6.35 -11.61
C LYS A 55 7.20 5.48 -10.37
N PHE A 56 7.40 4.19 -10.59
CA PHE A 56 7.69 3.25 -9.52
C PHE A 56 9.19 3.31 -9.24
N SER A 57 9.58 4.12 -8.24
CA SER A 57 10.90 4.05 -7.65
C SER A 57 10.72 3.57 -6.23
N ASN A 58 11.28 2.41 -5.92
CA ASN A 58 11.35 1.99 -4.53
C ASN A 58 12.39 2.84 -3.80
N SER A 59 12.19 3.02 -2.49
CA SER A 59 13.26 3.56 -1.64
C SER A 59 14.50 2.67 -1.78
N PRO A 60 15.74 3.23 -1.84
CA PRO A 60 16.96 2.43 -1.81
C PRO A 60 17.06 1.48 -0.60
N THR A 61 16.33 1.80 0.48
CA THR A 61 16.28 1.01 1.71
C THR A 61 15.07 0.07 1.81
N CYS A 62 14.24 -0.03 0.76
CA CYS A 62 13.09 -0.93 0.79
C CYS A 62 13.54 -2.40 0.86
N GLY A 63 12.81 -3.22 1.62
CA GLY A 63 13.09 -4.66 1.70
C GLY A 63 14.52 -4.99 2.17
N ALA A 64 15.18 -4.08 2.89
CA ALA A 64 16.53 -4.25 3.40
C ALA A 64 16.54 -5.31 4.52
N GLN A 65 16.51 -6.57 4.12
CA GLN A 65 16.64 -7.73 4.99
C GLN A 65 17.48 -8.78 4.28
N GLN A 66 18.35 -9.45 5.05
CA GLN A 66 18.95 -10.68 4.60
C GLN A 66 17.89 -11.78 4.63
N LEU A 67 17.37 -12.13 3.45
CA LEU A 67 16.42 -13.22 3.30
C LEU A 67 17.18 -14.55 3.43
N ALA A 68 16.75 -15.42 4.34
CA ALA A 68 17.09 -16.83 4.30
C ALA A 68 16.11 -17.55 3.35
N ASP A 69 16.60 -18.52 2.57
CA ASP A 69 15.81 -19.17 1.52
C ASP A 69 14.61 -19.98 2.05
N ARG A 70 14.63 -20.40 3.33
CA ARG A 70 13.53 -21.15 3.94
C ARG A 70 13.52 -21.04 5.46
N ILE A 71 12.36 -20.70 6.02
CA ILE A 71 12.06 -20.86 7.45
C ILE A 71 11.64 -22.32 7.68
N TYR A 72 12.41 -23.07 8.46
CA TYR A 72 12.07 -24.43 8.91
C TYR A 72 12.37 -24.50 10.41
N PHE A 73 11.42 -24.93 11.24
CA PHE A 73 11.46 -24.75 12.71
C PHE A 73 11.74 -23.29 13.11
N GLY A 74 10.85 -22.38 12.70
CA GLY A 74 11.04 -20.95 12.95
C GLY A 74 11.20 -20.61 14.43
N GLU A 75 12.03 -19.60 14.69
CA GLU A 75 12.21 -18.98 16.01
C GLU A 75 11.50 -17.63 16.05
N GLU A 76 11.37 -17.05 17.24
CA GLU A 76 10.91 -15.66 17.36
C GLU A 76 11.84 -14.75 16.55
N THR A 77 11.28 -13.82 15.79
CA THR A 77 12.09 -12.90 15.00
C THR A 77 12.87 -11.97 15.92
N GLU A 78 13.96 -11.38 15.45
CA GLU A 78 14.53 -10.23 16.13
C GLU A 78 13.59 -9.03 16.02
N ARG A 79 13.62 -8.14 17.01
CA ARG A 79 12.83 -6.91 16.95
C ARG A 79 13.33 -6.04 15.81
N GLY A 80 12.41 -5.44 15.07
CA GLY A 80 12.75 -4.60 13.92
C GLY A 80 13.24 -5.36 12.68
N ALA A 81 13.33 -6.69 12.70
CA ALA A 81 13.75 -7.49 11.54
C ALA A 81 12.84 -7.32 10.31
N HIS A 82 11.56 -7.01 10.55
CA HIS A 82 10.55 -6.78 9.51
C HIS A 82 9.88 -5.42 9.70
N PRO A 83 10.57 -4.30 9.43
CA PRO A 83 10.08 -2.97 9.77
C PRO A 83 8.84 -2.56 8.96
N TRP A 84 8.58 -3.21 7.83
CA TRP A 84 7.37 -3.01 7.04
C TRP A 84 6.15 -3.73 7.61
N ALA A 85 6.29 -4.63 8.59
CA ALA A 85 5.17 -5.39 9.13
C ALA A 85 4.17 -4.48 9.85
N ALA A 86 2.92 -4.52 9.38
CA ALA A 86 1.85 -3.68 9.85
C ALA A 86 0.76 -4.52 10.52
N LEU A 87 0.24 -4.08 11.66
CA LEU A 87 -0.87 -4.73 12.36
C LEU A 87 -2.12 -3.85 12.32
N LEU A 88 -3.22 -4.37 11.78
CA LEU A 88 -4.46 -3.62 11.58
C LEU A 88 -5.39 -3.80 12.78
N PHE A 89 -5.78 -2.67 13.40
CA PHE A 89 -6.65 -2.64 14.56
C PHE A 89 -8.07 -2.17 14.21
N TYR A 90 -9.06 -2.96 14.63
CA TYR A 90 -10.46 -2.74 14.30
C TYR A 90 -11.27 -2.47 15.56
N ASN A 91 -12.18 -1.51 15.49
CA ASN A 91 -13.31 -1.42 16.40
C ASN A 91 -14.38 -2.43 15.98
N VAL A 92 -14.70 -3.37 16.86
CA VAL A 92 -15.70 -4.44 16.62
C VAL A 92 -16.99 -4.24 17.42
N GLY A 93 -17.25 -3.00 17.82
CA GLY A 93 -18.38 -2.62 18.65
C GLY A 93 -18.13 -2.86 20.14
N ARG A 94 -19.02 -2.29 20.97
CA ARG A 94 -18.95 -2.35 22.45
C ARG A 94 -17.60 -1.85 23.00
N ASN A 95 -17.02 -0.84 22.35
CA ASN A 95 -15.73 -0.25 22.71
C ASN A 95 -14.56 -1.26 22.73
N ARG A 96 -14.64 -2.33 21.91
CA ARG A 96 -13.58 -3.32 21.79
C ARG A 96 -12.75 -3.07 20.54
N THR A 97 -11.44 -2.96 20.74
CA THR A 97 -10.45 -2.82 19.70
C THR A 97 -9.65 -4.12 19.60
N VAL A 98 -9.53 -4.69 18.39
CA VAL A 98 -8.84 -5.99 18.20
C VAL A 98 -7.87 -5.94 17.01
N PRO A 99 -6.67 -6.52 17.15
CA PRO A 99 -5.77 -6.77 16.03
C PRO A 99 -6.21 -8.03 15.28
N LYS A 100 -6.52 -7.92 13.99
CA LYS A 100 -7.12 -9.05 13.23
C LYS A 100 -6.52 -9.34 11.87
N CYS A 101 -5.78 -8.40 11.30
CA CYS A 101 -5.13 -8.55 10.01
C CYS A 101 -3.74 -7.95 10.03
N GLY A 102 -2.89 -8.44 9.14
CA GLY A 102 -1.59 -7.86 8.85
C GLY A 102 -1.60 -7.01 7.58
N GLY A 103 -0.51 -6.29 7.37
CA GLY A 103 -0.21 -5.57 6.14
C GLY A 103 1.29 -5.32 6.00
N ALA A 104 1.68 -4.69 4.91
CA ALA A 104 3.07 -4.29 4.68
C ALA A 104 3.15 -2.82 4.22
N LEU A 105 4.07 -2.05 4.79
CA LEU A 105 4.40 -0.71 4.31
C LEU A 105 5.09 -0.80 2.94
N ILE A 106 4.49 -0.20 1.91
CA ILE A 106 5.03 -0.20 0.54
C ILE A 106 5.56 1.16 0.10
N SER A 107 5.19 2.22 0.83
CA SER A 107 5.78 3.55 0.73
C SER A 107 5.46 4.34 2.00
N GLU A 108 5.98 5.56 2.13
CA GLU A 108 5.82 6.42 3.32
C GLU A 108 4.36 6.65 3.78
N ARG A 109 3.37 6.42 2.91
CA ARG A 109 1.94 6.66 3.21
C ARG A 109 1.01 5.52 2.84
N TYR A 110 1.53 4.39 2.35
CA TYR A 110 0.68 3.32 1.83
C TYR A 110 1.05 1.98 2.45
N VAL A 111 0.02 1.31 2.94
CA VAL A 111 0.05 -0.06 3.43
C VAL A 111 -0.74 -0.93 2.46
N ILE A 112 -0.16 -2.06 2.06
CA ILE A 112 -0.86 -3.09 1.32
C ILE A 112 -1.36 -4.17 2.28
N THR A 113 -2.58 -4.66 2.04
CA THR A 113 -3.22 -5.73 2.80
C THR A 113 -4.21 -6.48 1.88
N ALA A 114 -4.83 -7.54 2.38
CA ALA A 114 -5.87 -8.27 1.65
C ALA A 114 -7.21 -7.50 1.69
N ALA A 115 -8.02 -7.58 0.63
CA ALA A 115 -9.31 -6.90 0.58
C ALA A 115 -10.31 -7.42 1.64
N HIS A 116 -10.33 -8.73 1.97
CA HIS A 116 -11.15 -9.24 3.09
C HIS A 116 -10.77 -8.65 4.45
N CYS A 117 -9.58 -8.05 4.58
CA CYS A 117 -9.20 -7.33 5.79
C CYS A 117 -9.90 -5.97 5.90
N THR A 118 -10.50 -5.47 4.83
CA THR A 118 -11.09 -4.13 4.80
C THR A 118 -12.57 -4.14 4.45
N VAL A 119 -12.99 -4.75 3.35
CA VAL A 119 -14.37 -4.67 2.85
C VAL A 119 -15.31 -5.74 3.38
N ASP A 120 -14.80 -6.92 3.77
CA ASP A 120 -15.64 -8.05 4.23
C ASP A 120 -15.99 -7.99 5.72
N LYS A 121 -15.87 -6.82 6.33
CA LYS A 121 -16.06 -6.64 7.77
C LYS A 121 -17.07 -5.52 8.04
N PRO A 122 -18.35 -5.67 7.64
CA PRO A 122 -19.33 -4.58 7.61
C PRO A 122 -19.58 -3.92 8.98
N ASN A 123 -19.41 -4.67 10.08
CA ASN A 123 -19.60 -4.17 11.43
C ASN A 123 -18.29 -3.75 12.11
N TRP A 124 -17.15 -3.85 11.42
CA TRP A 124 -15.85 -3.56 11.99
C TRP A 124 -15.28 -2.32 11.31
N LYS A 125 -14.83 -1.36 12.11
CA LYS A 125 -14.19 -0.16 11.59
C LYS A 125 -12.68 -0.27 11.79
N LEU A 126 -11.91 -0.32 10.70
CA LEU A 126 -10.45 -0.16 10.77
C LEU A 126 -10.15 1.23 11.37
N LEU A 127 -9.44 1.26 12.50
CA LEU A 127 -9.15 2.50 13.21
C LEU A 127 -7.76 3.04 12.84
N TYR A 128 -6.75 2.19 12.98
CA TYR A 128 -5.36 2.54 12.75
C TYR A 128 -4.57 1.30 12.36
N VAL A 129 -3.40 1.56 11.78
CA VAL A 129 -2.37 0.57 11.51
C VAL A 129 -1.22 0.83 12.49
N ARG A 130 -0.74 -0.24 13.13
CA ARG A 130 0.40 -0.20 14.04
C ARG A 130 1.66 -0.72 13.36
N PHE A 131 2.76 0.00 13.53
CA PHE A 131 4.12 -0.44 13.21
C PHE A 131 4.94 -0.65 14.48
N ASN A 132 6.11 -1.27 14.32
CA ASN A 132 7.03 -1.61 15.41
C ASN A 132 6.40 -2.47 16.52
N GLU A 133 5.33 -3.20 16.18
CA GLU A 133 4.77 -4.21 17.08
C GLU A 133 5.62 -5.47 17.02
N PHE A 134 5.98 -5.98 18.20
CA PHE A 134 6.84 -7.17 18.33
C PHE A 134 6.18 -8.23 19.20
N ASN A 135 5.66 -7.83 20.36
CA ASN A 135 4.97 -8.73 21.29
C ASN A 135 3.61 -8.14 21.65
N THR A 136 2.57 -8.65 20.98
CA THR A 136 1.17 -8.22 21.19
C THR A 136 0.62 -8.52 22.57
N SER A 137 1.28 -9.40 23.34
CA SER A 137 0.90 -9.72 24.72
C SER A 137 1.53 -8.76 25.73
N SER A 138 2.56 -7.99 25.33
CA SER A 138 3.17 -6.98 26.20
C SER A 138 2.31 -5.71 26.25
N ALA A 139 2.14 -5.17 27.46
CA ALA A 139 1.53 -3.86 27.69
C ALA A 139 2.48 -2.70 27.38
N ASP A 140 3.78 -2.96 27.25
CA ASP A 140 4.79 -1.92 27.05
C ASP A 140 4.67 -1.34 25.63
N ASN A 141 4.62 -0.02 25.53
CA ASN A 141 4.56 0.67 24.24
C ASN A 141 5.93 0.90 23.61
N CYS A 142 6.98 0.96 24.43
CA CYS A 142 8.34 1.20 23.99
C CYS A 142 9.27 0.22 24.66
N THR A 143 10.34 -0.14 23.95
CA THR A 143 11.42 -0.97 24.48
C THR A 143 12.75 -0.38 24.09
N THR A 144 13.74 -0.49 24.97
CA THR A 144 15.12 -0.08 24.68
C THR A 144 15.92 -1.28 24.24
N GLU A 145 16.58 -1.19 23.08
CA GLU A 145 17.45 -2.22 22.52
C GLU A 145 18.70 -1.54 21.95
N ASN A 146 19.89 -1.99 22.36
CA ASN A 146 21.17 -1.38 21.94
C ASN A 146 21.23 0.16 22.09
N ASP A 147 20.71 0.67 23.21
CA ASP A 147 20.57 2.11 23.52
C ASP A 147 19.59 2.90 22.60
N GLU A 148 18.87 2.22 21.71
CA GLU A 148 17.80 2.81 20.90
C GLU A 148 16.43 2.51 21.52
N VAL A 149 15.59 3.54 21.63
CA VAL A 149 14.20 3.39 22.10
C VAL A 149 13.30 3.19 20.89
N ILE A 150 12.72 2.00 20.78
CA ILE A 150 11.78 1.65 19.71
C ILE A 150 10.38 1.61 20.30
N CYS A 151 9.50 2.49 19.81
CA CYS A 151 8.11 2.57 20.23
C CYS A 151 7.15 2.07 19.14
N ARG A 152 6.02 1.53 19.56
CA ARG A 152 4.86 1.27 18.70
C ARG A 152 4.38 2.59 18.09
N GLU A 153 4.07 2.56 16.81
CA GLU A 153 3.57 3.73 16.09
C GLU A 153 2.22 3.44 15.47
N ASP A 154 1.20 4.20 15.88
CA ASP A 154 -0.17 4.05 15.42
C ASP A 154 -0.53 5.17 14.43
N TYR A 155 -0.91 4.79 13.21
CA TYR A 155 -1.32 5.70 12.15
C TYR A 155 -2.78 5.51 11.78
N ALA A 156 -3.55 6.58 11.82
CA ALA A 156 -4.94 6.57 11.34
C ALA A 156 -5.00 6.30 9.83
N VAL A 157 -6.04 5.61 9.40
CA VAL A 157 -6.26 5.31 7.97
C VAL A 157 -7.13 6.38 7.34
N GLU A 158 -6.58 7.10 6.36
CA GLU A 158 -7.31 8.16 5.62
C GLU A 158 -8.32 7.58 4.63
N SER A 159 -7.92 6.57 3.86
CA SER A 159 -8.77 5.92 2.86
C SER A 159 -8.40 4.46 2.66
N ILE A 160 -9.35 3.69 2.13
CA ILE A 160 -9.20 2.27 1.81
C ILE A 160 -9.57 2.11 0.35
N VAL A 161 -8.69 1.46 -0.42
CA VAL A 161 -8.89 1.20 -1.85
C VAL A 161 -8.82 -0.31 -2.08
N PRO A 162 -9.95 -1.04 -2.04
CA PRO A 162 -9.99 -2.45 -2.41
C PRO A 162 -9.74 -2.59 -3.92
N HIS A 163 -9.32 -3.78 -4.35
CA HIS A 163 -9.27 -4.09 -5.78
C HIS A 163 -10.69 -4.03 -6.37
N PRO A 164 -10.90 -3.40 -7.54
CA PRO A 164 -12.25 -3.23 -8.11
C PRO A 164 -12.95 -4.55 -8.47
N GLU A 165 -12.18 -5.61 -8.69
CA GLU A 165 -12.67 -6.95 -9.03
C GLU A 165 -12.65 -7.92 -7.84
N TYR A 166 -12.49 -7.41 -6.62
CA TYR A 166 -12.59 -8.24 -5.43
C TYR A 166 -14.05 -8.66 -5.17
N ASP A 167 -14.26 -9.95 -4.89
CA ASP A 167 -15.54 -10.59 -4.54
C ASP A 167 -15.41 -11.34 -3.21
#